data_AF-A0A2G6TEM2-F1
#
_entry.id   AF-A0A2G6TEM2-F1
#
_cell.length_a   1.000
_cell.length_b   1.000
_cell.length_c   1.000
_cell.angle_alpha   90.00
_cell.angle_beta   90.00
_cell.angle_gamma   90.00
#
_symmetry.space_group_name_H-M   'P 1'
#
loop_
_entity.id
_entity.type
_entity.pdbx_description
1 polymer ?
#
loop_
_entity_poly.entity_id
_entity_poly.type
_entity_poly.pdbx_seq_one_letter_code
_entity_poly.pdbx_strand_id
1 'polypeptide(L)'
;MKTQNIDWSYLFKQWFFSLIIGPVISQIIAFIPIFYPSQAVGLLGMFPVVFIVSLIFSAPTYIVYAFVYNYLAKKDLPILYSKATLMSIPVIGVFITTAFIGGALWYFIAVSYSLSSIICGLLFNLNFYEEESI
;
A
#
# COMPACT_ATOMS: atom_id res chain seq x y z
N MET A 1 18.26 18.18 -18.62
CA MET A 1 17.17 17.50 -17.90
C MET A 1 17.85 16.59 -16.89
N LYS A 2 17.77 16.87 -15.59
CA LYS A 2 18.46 16.07 -14.56
C LYS A 2 17.86 14.66 -14.56
N THR A 3 18.65 13.64 -14.87
CA THR A 3 18.28 12.23 -14.73
C THR A 3 18.53 11.83 -13.28
N GLN A 4 17.47 11.79 -12.47
CA GLN A 4 17.57 11.26 -11.12
C GLN A 4 17.56 9.73 -11.21
N ASN A 5 18.49 9.05 -10.51
CA ASN A 5 18.46 7.59 -10.40
C ASN A 5 17.30 7.20 -9.48
N ILE A 6 16.34 6.46 -10.05
CA ILE A 6 15.08 6.12 -9.37
C ILE A 6 15.31 4.86 -8.52
N ASP A 7 15.24 5.01 -7.19
CA ASP A 7 15.28 3.86 -6.28
C ASP A 7 13.93 3.14 -6.18
N TRP A 8 13.74 2.18 -7.08
CA TRP A 8 12.56 1.32 -7.09
C TRP A 8 12.39 0.47 -5.82
N SER A 9 13.41 0.38 -4.94
CA SER A 9 13.33 -0.37 -3.69
C SER A 9 12.24 0.18 -2.78
N TYR A 10 12.08 1.51 -2.69
CA TYR A 10 11.02 2.12 -1.89
C TYR A 10 9.64 1.65 -2.36
N LEU A 11 9.41 1.75 -3.66
CA LEU A 11 8.12 1.40 -4.27
C LEU A 11 7.78 -0.08 -4.07
N PHE A 12 8.73 -0.96 -4.35
CA PHE A 12 8.54 -2.40 -4.15
C PHE A 12 8.33 -2.76 -2.67
N LYS A 13 9.17 -2.23 -1.76
CA LYS A 13 9.03 -2.49 -0.32
C LYS A 13 7.69 -2.01 0.20
N GLN A 14 7.27 -0.79 -0.12
CA GLN A 14 5.98 -0.28 0.36
C GLN A 14 4.82 -1.14 -0.15
N TRP A 15 4.79 -1.45 -1.44
CA TRP A 15 3.73 -2.30 -1.99
C TRP A 15 3.74 -3.70 -1.37
N PHE A 16 4.86 -4.41 -1.45
CA PHE A 16 4.97 -5.80 -1.02
C PHE A 16 4.69 -5.98 0.48
N PHE A 17 5.31 -5.16 1.33
CA PHE A 17 5.09 -5.25 2.78
C PHE A 17 3.66 -4.84 3.15
N SER A 18 3.03 -3.92 2.42
CA SER A 18 1.63 -3.59 2.69
C SER A 18 0.69 -4.79 2.49
N LEU A 19 1.01 -5.67 1.53
CA LEU A 19 0.24 -6.89 1.29
C LEU A 19 0.45 -7.94 2.40
N ILE A 20 1.66 -8.01 2.97
CA ILE A 20 1.98 -8.92 4.07
C ILE A 20 1.37 -8.43 5.40
N ILE A 21 1.46 -7.14 5.66
CA ILE A 21 1.03 -6.53 6.92
C ILE A 21 -0.50 -6.37 6.97
N GLY A 22 -1.19 -6.26 5.83
CA GLY A 22 -2.64 -6.12 5.76
C GLY A 22 -3.41 -7.19 6.53
N PRO A 23 -3.14 -8.49 6.31
CA PRO A 23 -3.73 -9.58 7.08
C PRO A 23 -3.44 -9.51 8.58
N VAL A 24 -2.22 -9.10 8.97
CA VAL A 24 -1.85 -8.94 10.39
C VAL A 24 -2.67 -7.82 11.03
N ILE A 25 -2.78 -6.67 10.37
CA ILE A 25 -3.62 -5.56 10.83
C ILE A 25 -5.09 -5.98 10.93
N SER A 26 -5.59 -6.73 9.95
CA SER A 26 -6.97 -7.22 9.99
C SER A 26 -7.22 -8.09 11.23
N GLN A 27 -6.24 -8.92 11.62
CA GLN A 27 -6.35 -9.75 12.82
C GLN A 27 -6.37 -8.90 14.09
N ILE A 28 -5.54 -7.86 14.16
CA ILE A 28 -5.54 -6.90 15.28
C ILE A 28 -6.89 -6.19 15.38
N ILE A 29 -7.45 -5.73 14.27
CA ILE A 29 -8.76 -5.05 14.23
C ILE A 29 -9.89 -6.01 14.64
N ALA A 30 -9.86 -7.26 14.17
CA ALA A 30 -10.86 -8.27 14.52
C ALA A 30 -10.91 -8.58 16.03
N PHE A 31 -9.79 -8.43 16.74
CA PHE A 31 -9.76 -8.58 18.20
C PHE A 31 -10.38 -7.42 18.98
N ILE A 32 -10.77 -6.33 18.32
CA ILE A 32 -11.42 -5.19 18.96
C ILE A 32 -12.94 -5.39 18.88
N PRO A 33 -13.62 -5.85 19.96
CA PRO A 33 -15.00 -6.34 19.88
C PRO A 33 -16.01 -5.23 19.55
N ILE A 34 -15.65 -3.98 19.80
CA ILE A 34 -16.46 -2.79 19.50
C ILE A 34 -16.69 -2.64 17.99
N PHE A 35 -15.67 -2.93 17.17
CA PHE A 35 -15.76 -2.74 15.72
C PHE A 35 -16.36 -3.96 15.02
N TYR A 36 -16.09 -5.17 15.52
CA TYR A 36 -16.49 -6.42 14.86
C TYR A 36 -16.91 -7.52 15.85
N PRO A 37 -18.08 -7.39 16.50
CA PRO A 37 -18.50 -8.25 17.61
C PRO A 37 -18.74 -9.71 17.23
N SER A 38 -18.95 -10.02 15.94
CA SER A 38 -19.20 -11.37 15.43
C SER A 38 -18.01 -11.98 14.66
N GLN A 39 -16.88 -11.28 14.59
CA GLN A 39 -15.78 -11.65 13.71
C GLN A 39 -14.63 -12.27 14.50
N ALA A 40 -14.73 -13.58 14.76
CA ALA A 40 -13.74 -14.31 15.55
C ALA A 40 -12.40 -14.57 14.83
N VAL A 41 -12.36 -14.41 13.50
CA VAL A 41 -11.19 -14.74 12.66
C VAL A 41 -10.92 -13.62 11.67
N GLY A 42 -9.71 -13.05 11.71
CA GLY A 42 -9.23 -12.09 10.72
C GLY A 42 -8.67 -12.77 9.47
N LEU A 43 -8.16 -11.98 8.52
CA LEU A 43 -7.65 -12.52 7.24
C LEU A 43 -6.38 -13.37 7.42
N LEU A 44 -5.69 -13.23 8.56
CA LEU A 44 -4.47 -13.98 8.85
C LEU A 44 -4.70 -15.50 8.89
N GLY A 45 -5.90 -15.96 9.26
CA GLY A 45 -6.25 -17.38 9.26
C GLY A 45 -6.22 -18.03 7.87
N MET A 46 -6.33 -17.22 6.80
CA MET A 46 -6.23 -17.67 5.40
C MET A 46 -5.05 -17.00 4.67
N PHE A 47 -3.96 -16.71 5.39
CA PHE A 47 -2.85 -15.89 4.89
C PHE A 47 -2.35 -16.29 3.48
N PRO A 48 -2.07 -17.57 3.15
CA PRO A 48 -1.55 -17.92 1.83
C PRO A 48 -2.50 -17.55 0.69
N VAL A 49 -3.80 -17.81 0.87
CA VAL A 49 -4.83 -17.50 -0.14
C VAL A 49 -5.00 -15.99 -0.24
N VAL A 50 -5.15 -15.33 0.90
CA VAL A 50 -5.33 -13.86 0.95
C VAL A 50 -4.15 -13.15 0.31
N PHE A 51 -2.92 -13.61 0.55
CA PHE A 51 -1.73 -13.01 -0.03
C PHE A 51 -1.70 -13.12 -1.57
N ILE A 52 -2.01 -14.30 -2.12
CA ILE A 52 -2.07 -14.50 -3.58
C ILE A 52 -3.16 -13.63 -4.22
N VAL A 53 -4.35 -13.61 -3.61
CA VAL A 53 -5.47 -12.77 -4.07
C VAL A 53 -5.07 -11.30 -4.02
N SER A 54 -4.46 -10.85 -2.93
CA SER A 54 -3.99 -9.47 -2.78
C SER A 54 -2.91 -9.09 -3.79
N LEU A 55 -2.00 -10.01 -4.14
CA LEU A 55 -1.02 -9.77 -5.21
C LEU A 55 -1.70 -9.53 -6.56
N ILE A 56 -2.66 -10.38 -6.94
CA ILE A 56 -3.37 -10.28 -8.23
C ILE A 56 -4.16 -8.97 -8.30
N PHE A 57 -4.95 -8.69 -7.27
CA PHE A 57 -5.87 -7.53 -7.27
C PHE A 57 -5.18 -6.19 -7.01
N SER A 58 -3.98 -6.18 -6.43
CA SER A 58 -3.20 -4.94 -6.23
C SER A 58 -2.29 -4.60 -7.41
N ALA A 59 -2.09 -5.52 -8.36
CA ALA A 59 -1.22 -5.29 -9.52
C ALA A 59 -1.63 -4.04 -10.36
N PRO A 60 -2.92 -3.78 -10.64
CA PRO A 60 -3.32 -2.56 -11.34
C PRO A 60 -2.92 -1.28 -10.58
N THR A 61 -3.12 -1.28 -9.26
CA THR A 61 -2.71 -0.18 -8.38
C THR A 61 -1.20 -0.01 -8.37
N TYR A 62 -0.44 -1.10 -8.36
CA TYR A 62 1.02 -1.07 -8.42
C TYR A 62 1.53 -0.44 -9.72
N ILE A 63 0.88 -0.72 -10.86
CA ILE A 63 1.23 -0.12 -12.15
C ILE A 63 1.03 1.40 -12.09
N VAL A 64 -0.13 1.86 -11.64
CA VAL A 64 -0.41 3.30 -11.44
C VAL A 64 0.60 3.91 -10.47
N TYR A 65 0.90 3.19 -9.39
CA TYR A 65 1.85 3.60 -8.37
C TYR A 65 3.26 3.82 -8.95
N ALA A 66 3.73 2.89 -9.80
CA ALA A 66 5.01 2.99 -10.50
C ALA A 66 5.08 4.16 -11.48
N PHE A 67 3.99 4.43 -12.21
CA PHE A 67 3.92 5.59 -13.10
C PHE A 67 4.00 6.91 -12.33
N VAL A 68 3.21 7.06 -11.26
CA VAL A 68 3.25 8.28 -10.44
C VAL A 68 4.59 8.45 -9.74
N TYR A 69 5.19 7.36 -9.26
CA TYR A 69 6.52 7.38 -8.67
C TYR A 69 7.59 7.91 -9.64
N ASN A 70 7.61 7.39 -10.87
CA ASN A 70 8.52 7.88 -11.91
C ASN A 70 8.26 9.35 -12.26
N TYR A 71 6.99 9.76 -12.32
CA TYR A 71 6.63 11.15 -12.57
C TYR A 71 7.12 12.07 -11.44
N LEU A 72 6.91 11.70 -10.17
CA LEU A 72 7.33 12.49 -9.01
C LEU A 72 8.86 12.55 -8.87
N ALA A 73 9.58 11.48 -9.22
CA ALA A 73 11.04 11.45 -9.24
C ALA A 73 11.66 12.42 -10.26
N LYS A 74 10.88 12.99 -11.18
CA LYS A 74 11.34 14.01 -12.14
C LYS A 74 10.97 15.42 -11.72
N LYS A 75 10.27 15.58 -10.58
CA LYS A 75 9.82 16.86 -10.06
C LYS A 75 10.64 17.22 -8.84
N ASP A 76 10.99 18.49 -8.73
CA ASP A 76 11.62 19.06 -7.55
C ASP A 76 10.54 19.36 -6.50
N LEU A 77 9.99 18.28 -5.93
CA LEU A 77 8.97 18.34 -4.89
C LEU A 77 9.56 17.93 -3.54
N PRO A 78 9.12 18.57 -2.42
CA PRO A 78 9.59 18.14 -1.12
C PRO A 78 9.19 16.68 -0.85
N ILE A 79 10.11 15.93 -0.26
CA ILE A 79 9.96 14.47 -0.01
C ILE A 79 8.64 14.16 0.69
N LEU A 80 8.21 14.99 1.64
CA LEU A 80 6.96 14.80 2.37
C LEU A 80 5.73 14.78 1.46
N TYR A 81 5.64 15.68 0.47
CA TYR A 81 4.53 15.72 -0.47
C TYR A 81 4.54 14.52 -1.40
N SER A 82 5.71 14.18 -1.96
CA SER A 82 5.86 12.99 -2.80
C SER A 82 5.45 11.74 -2.02
N LYS A 83 5.90 11.60 -0.78
CA LYS A 83 5.58 10.47 0.10
C LYS A 83 4.08 10.38 0.41
N ALA A 84 3.43 11.51 0.72
CA ALA A 84 2.00 11.55 0.98
C ALA A 84 1.17 11.17 -0.27
N THR A 85 1.52 11.69 -1.45
CA THR A 85 0.89 11.30 -2.72
C THR A 85 1.09 9.81 -3.02
N LEU A 86 2.28 9.29 -2.75
CA LEU A 86 2.60 7.89 -2.96
C LEU A 86 1.83 6.96 -1.99
N MET A 87 1.51 7.40 -0.77
CA MET A 87 0.65 6.64 0.15
C MET A 87 -0.82 6.68 -0.21
N SER A 88 -1.32 7.77 -0.81
CA SER A 88 -2.75 7.89 -1.14
C SER A 88 -3.18 6.95 -2.27
N ILE A 89 -2.30 6.68 -3.24
CA ILE A 89 -2.56 5.78 -4.37
C ILE A 89 -2.99 4.37 -3.92
N PRO A 90 -2.18 3.63 -3.12
CA PRO A 90 -2.58 2.31 -2.64
C PRO A 90 -3.82 2.35 -1.74
N VAL A 91 -4.05 3.41 -0.97
CA VAL A 91 -5.29 3.57 -0.19
C VAL A 91 -6.50 3.63 -1.12
N ILE A 92 -6.48 4.55 -2.10
CA ILE A 92 -7.56 4.71 -3.08
C ILE A 92 -7.76 3.41 -3.87
N GLY A 93 -6.68 2.80 -4.35
CA GLY A 93 -6.73 1.56 -5.11
C GLY A 93 -7.36 0.41 -4.31
N VAL A 94 -6.99 0.26 -3.04
CA VAL A 94 -7.60 -0.74 -2.14
C VAL A 94 -9.10 -0.51 -2.00
N PHE A 95 -9.55 0.74 -1.76
CA PHE A 95 -10.98 1.05 -1.64
C PHE A 95 -11.76 0.76 -2.93
N ILE A 96 -11.21 1.13 -4.09
CA ILE A 96 -11.84 0.85 -5.40
C ILE A 96 -11.97 -0.66 -5.59
N THR A 97 -10.88 -1.40 -5.40
CA THR A 97 -10.83 -2.85 -5.62
C THR A 97 -11.78 -3.59 -4.68
N THR A 98 -11.76 -3.30 -3.38
CA THR A 98 -12.64 -3.98 -2.43
C THR A 98 -14.10 -3.60 -2.61
N ALA A 99 -14.41 -2.35 -2.96
CA ALA A 99 -15.77 -1.95 -3.30
C ALA A 99 -16.30 -2.67 -4.56
N PHE A 100 -15.44 -2.89 -5.55
CA PHE A 100 -15.79 -3.62 -6.77
C PHE A 100 -16.00 -5.11 -6.52
N ILE A 101 -15.15 -5.75 -5.70
CA ILE A 101 -15.33 -7.15 -5.27
C ILE A 101 -16.60 -7.29 -4.41
N GLY A 102 -16.88 -6.30 -3.56
CA GLY A 102 -18.03 -6.28 -2.66
C GLY A 102 -17.94 -7.31 -1.53
N GLY A 103 -19.11 -7.74 -1.05
CA GLY A 103 -19.24 -8.70 0.05
C GLY A 103 -19.24 -8.05 1.43
N ALA A 104 -19.67 -8.79 2.47
CA ALA A 104 -19.90 -8.22 3.81
C ALA A 104 -18.64 -7.63 4.47
N LEU A 105 -17.45 -8.07 4.04
CA LEU A 105 -16.16 -7.70 4.64
C LEU A 105 -15.39 -6.64 3.86
N TRP A 106 -15.95 -6.09 2.78
CA TRP A 106 -15.22 -5.19 1.87
C TRP A 106 -14.59 -4.00 2.61
N TYR A 107 -15.34 -3.36 3.52
CA TYR A 107 -14.90 -2.19 4.26
C TYR A 107 -13.80 -2.54 5.28
N PHE A 108 -13.97 -3.67 5.99
CA PHE A 108 -12.98 -4.19 6.93
C PHE A 108 -11.64 -4.48 6.25
N ILE A 109 -11.69 -5.10 5.07
CA ILE A 109 -10.50 -5.37 4.24
C ILE A 109 -9.89 -4.03 3.79
N ALA A 110 -10.71 -3.09 3.31
CA ALA A 110 -10.25 -1.80 2.82
C ALA A 110 -9.46 -1.03 3.89
N VAL A 111 -10.01 -0.94 5.10
CA VAL A 111 -9.38 -0.26 6.23
C VAL A 111 -8.07 -0.95 6.63
N SER A 112 -8.07 -2.29 6.72
CA SER A 112 -6.89 -3.06 7.13
C SER A 112 -5.70 -2.85 6.18
N TYR A 113 -5.93 -2.94 4.88
CA TYR A 113 -4.88 -2.75 3.88
C TYR A 113 -4.50 -1.27 3.70
N SER A 114 -5.43 -0.34 3.91
CA SER A 114 -5.13 1.10 3.89
C SER A 114 -4.18 1.49 5.04
N LEU A 115 -4.47 1.02 6.26
CA LEU A 115 -3.58 1.21 7.41
C LEU A 115 -2.22 0.58 7.17
N SER A 116 -2.21 -0.63 6.60
CA SER A 116 -0.97 -1.33 6.22
C SER A 116 -0.10 -0.48 5.29
N SER A 117 -0.72 0.08 4.24
CA SER A 117 -0.03 0.94 3.29
C SER A 117 0.52 2.22 3.94
N ILE A 118 -0.26 2.85 4.81
CA ILE A 118 0.18 4.06 5.53
C ILE A 118 1.37 3.75 6.44
N ILE A 119 1.30 2.66 7.22
CA ILE A 119 2.38 2.22 8.11
C ILE A 119 3.64 1.91 7.30
N CYS A 120 3.52 1.14 6.21
CA CYS A 120 4.65 0.83 5.34
C CYS A 120 5.26 2.08 4.70
N GLY A 121 4.39 2.97 4.21
CA GLY A 121 4.81 4.24 3.66
C GLY A 121 5.59 5.05 4.68
N LEU A 122 5.10 5.20 5.91
CA LEU A 122 5.80 5.93 6.96
C LEU A 122 7.15 5.28 7.32
N LEU A 123 7.19 3.94 7.41
CA LEU A 123 8.37 3.17 7.81
C LEU A 123 9.53 3.25 6.80
N PHE A 124 9.22 3.19 5.50
CA PHE A 124 10.27 3.19 4.48
C PHE A 124 10.70 4.61 4.11
N ASN A 125 12.00 4.79 3.85
CA ASN A 125 12.57 6.07 3.44
C ASN A 125 12.46 6.25 1.94
N LEU A 126 11.94 7.41 1.53
CA LEU A 126 11.85 7.82 0.13
C LEU A 126 13.09 8.63 -0.22
N ASN A 127 13.95 8.07 -1.06
CA ASN A 127 15.13 8.75 -1.57
C ASN A 127 15.04 8.85 -3.10
N PHE A 128 15.13 10.07 -3.62
CA PHE A 128 15.38 10.31 -5.04
C PHE A 128 16.84 10.71 -5.18
N TYR A 129 17.65 9.91 -5.89
CA TYR A 129 19.08 10.19 -6.04
C TYR A 129 19.29 11.22 -7.16
N GLU A 130 20.02 12.31 -6.89
CA GLU A 130 20.56 13.15 -7.96
C GLU A 130 21.79 12.46 -8.57
N GLU A 131 21.84 12.32 -9.90
CA GLU A 131 23.12 12.04 -10.57
C GLU A 131 24.02 13.28 -10.38
N GLU A 132 25.16 13.10 -9.71
CA GLU A 132 26.27 14.03 -9.83
C GLU A 132 26.74 14.00 -11.30
N SER A 133 26.60 15.12 -11.99
CA SER A 133 27.19 15.31 -13.31
C SER A 133 28.71 15.30 -13.15
N ILE A 134 29.36 14.22 -13.60
CA ILE A 134 30.81 14.13 -13.80
C ILE A 134 31.20 15.01 -14.99
#